data_AF-A0A961W5X9-F1
#
_entry.id   AF-A0A961W5X9-F1
#
_cell.length_a   1.000
_cell.length_b   1.000
_cell.length_c   1.000
_cell.angle_alpha   90.00
_cell.angle_beta   90.00
_cell.angle_gamma   90.00
#
_symmetry.space_group_name_H-M   'P 1'
#
loop_
_entity.id
_entity.type
_entity.pdbx_description
1 polymer ?
#
loop_
_entity_poly.entity_id
_entity_poly.type
_entity_poly.pdbx_seq_one_letter_code
_entity_poly.pdbx_strand_id
1 'polypeptide(L)'
;MVTSVSSSFRNLSVVTMFAAAICVCAPLQSALAQAPGDGQPRNGQSDNGGKAGTLGKSGKPGAKAGQPAPPPRPETPLQKLLKNGIPENSIKRARLRDNLYALLATAEDEKSSLRIAQALRRLWLTSGSDTVDLLMHRAIKALGANKADLSLRLLNAVIALAPDYAEAWNRRAYIYYKRNDPRAAAGDLRRVLALDPRHFKALEGLGTIFRESGDDANALKVFERLMDIHPNAKGVKEVYDELKRKIEGRGI
;
A
#
# COMPACT_ATOMS: atom_id res chain seq x y z
N MET A 1 -9.25 -25.85 -58.92
CA MET A 1 -9.50 -27.24 -58.49
C MET A 1 -8.15 -27.93 -58.34
N VAL A 2 -7.90 -28.57 -57.19
CA VAL A 2 -6.76 -29.46 -56.82
C VAL A 2 -5.39 -28.75 -56.83
N THR A 3 -4.60 -28.68 -55.76
CA THR A 3 -4.01 -29.78 -54.98
C THR A 3 -3.62 -29.37 -53.56
N SER A 4 -4.01 -30.23 -52.63
CA SER A 4 -3.52 -30.39 -51.26
C SER A 4 -2.07 -30.90 -51.25
N VAL A 5 -1.23 -30.39 -50.33
CA VAL A 5 -0.04 -31.11 -49.86
C VAL A 5 0.00 -31.01 -48.33
N SER A 6 -0.08 -32.18 -47.71
CA SER A 6 0.02 -32.46 -46.29
C SER A 6 1.31 -33.24 -46.04
N SER A 7 2.10 -32.84 -45.05
CA SER A 7 3.18 -33.64 -44.44
C SER A 7 3.56 -32.94 -43.13
N SER A 8 3.14 -33.37 -41.94
CA SER A 8 3.49 -34.60 -41.21
C SER A 8 5.01 -34.77 -41.05
N PHE A 9 5.54 -34.34 -39.89
CA PHE A 9 6.73 -34.95 -39.29
C PHE A 9 6.50 -35.14 -37.79
N ARG A 10 6.66 -36.40 -37.39
CA ARG A 10 6.53 -36.94 -36.04
C ARG A 10 7.83 -36.74 -35.24
N ASN A 11 7.63 -36.67 -33.92
CA ASN A 11 8.43 -37.27 -32.83
C ASN A 11 9.95 -37.39 -32.96
N LEU A 12 10.67 -36.88 -31.97
CA LEU A 12 11.78 -37.60 -31.35
C LEU A 12 11.85 -37.27 -29.85
N SER A 13 11.53 -38.27 -29.01
CA SER A 13 11.95 -38.33 -27.60
C SER A 13 13.41 -38.80 -27.55
N VAL A 14 14.25 -38.16 -26.73
CA VAL A 14 15.46 -38.82 -26.20
C VAL A 14 15.57 -38.49 -24.72
N VAL A 15 15.34 -39.54 -23.95
CA VAL A 15 15.66 -39.72 -22.53
C VAL A 15 17.17 -39.90 -22.40
N THR A 16 17.82 -39.26 -21.42
CA THR A 16 19.08 -39.77 -20.86
C THR A 16 19.21 -39.35 -19.39
N MET A 17 19.01 -40.34 -18.51
CA MET A 17 19.48 -40.36 -17.12
C MET A 17 20.99 -40.57 -17.10
N PHE A 18 21.72 -40.00 -16.13
CA PHE A 18 22.83 -40.70 -15.45
C PHE A 18 23.16 -40.06 -14.07
N ALA A 19 23.19 -40.95 -13.06
CA ALA A 19 23.87 -40.99 -11.75
C ALA A 19 24.36 -39.68 -11.07
N ALA A 20 23.94 -39.34 -9.85
CA ALA A 20 24.23 -39.96 -8.55
C ALA A 20 25.71 -39.88 -8.11
N ALA A 21 26.00 -39.00 -7.15
CA ALA A 21 27.16 -39.10 -6.26
C ALA A 21 26.73 -38.71 -4.84
N ILE A 22 26.73 -39.72 -3.96
CA ILE A 22 26.51 -39.66 -2.52
C ILE A 22 27.85 -39.31 -1.87
N CYS A 23 27.86 -38.37 -0.93
CA CYS A 23 28.90 -38.33 0.09
C CYS A 23 28.28 -37.95 1.44
N VAL A 24 28.33 -38.91 2.36
CA VAL A 24 27.91 -38.87 3.75
C VAL A 24 29.10 -38.44 4.60
N CYS A 25 28.94 -37.50 5.52
CA CYS A 25 29.63 -37.54 6.82
C CYS A 25 28.97 -36.61 7.84
N ALA A 26 28.93 -37.09 9.08
CA ALA A 26 28.07 -36.65 10.19
C ALA A 26 28.85 -35.73 11.20
N PRO A 27 28.38 -35.49 12.45
CA PRO A 27 28.47 -34.19 13.14
C PRO A 27 29.66 -34.08 14.11
N LEU A 28 29.97 -32.86 14.59
CA LEU A 28 30.72 -32.69 15.84
C LEU A 28 30.41 -31.38 16.58
N GLN A 29 30.44 -31.53 17.89
CA GLN A 29 30.01 -30.70 19.02
C GLN A 29 30.88 -29.47 19.36
N SER A 30 30.29 -28.59 20.19
CA SER A 30 30.88 -27.82 21.30
C SER A 30 31.66 -26.51 21.09
N ALA A 31 31.11 -25.42 21.66
CA ALA A 31 31.78 -24.41 22.51
C ALA A 31 30.69 -23.42 23.00
N LEU A 32 30.11 -23.50 24.22
CA LEU A 32 30.63 -23.05 25.53
C LEU A 32 31.29 -21.67 25.53
N ALA A 33 30.54 -20.64 25.98
CA ALA A 33 31.07 -19.46 26.66
C ALA A 33 29.99 -18.85 27.60
N GLN A 34 30.18 -19.05 28.91
CA GLN A 34 29.70 -18.20 30.02
C GLN A 34 30.71 -17.02 30.15
N ALA A 35 30.53 -15.87 30.80
CA ALA A 35 29.69 -15.30 31.88
C ALA A 35 29.82 -13.73 31.78
N PRO A 36 29.69 -12.90 32.84
CA PRO A 36 28.73 -12.75 33.97
C PRO A 36 27.89 -11.43 33.78
N GLY A 37 26.83 -11.08 34.52
CA GLY A 37 26.59 -11.04 35.96
C GLY A 37 26.87 -9.60 36.46
N ASP A 38 25.83 -8.85 36.82
CA ASP A 38 25.76 -7.63 37.68
C ASP A 38 24.48 -6.86 37.34
N GLY A 39 23.65 -6.32 38.23
CA GLY A 39 23.62 -6.21 39.67
C GLY A 39 22.36 -5.41 39.99
N GLN A 40 21.56 -5.89 40.95
CA GLN A 40 20.31 -5.24 41.37
C GLN A 40 20.38 -5.07 42.90
N PRO A 41 20.12 -3.87 43.45
CA PRO A 41 19.72 -3.76 44.83
C PRO A 41 18.29 -3.23 45.01
N ARG A 42 17.56 -4.07 45.74
CA ARG A 42 16.47 -3.90 46.72
C ARG A 42 15.87 -2.52 47.03
N ASN A 43 14.53 -2.60 47.16
CA ASN A 43 13.59 -1.89 48.03
C ASN A 43 14.17 -1.00 49.14
N GLY A 44 13.63 0.23 49.20
CA GLY A 44 13.57 1.07 50.40
C GLY A 44 12.12 1.47 50.68
N GLN A 45 11.62 0.98 51.80
CA GLN A 45 10.41 1.37 52.51
C GLN A 45 10.42 2.88 52.80
N SER A 46 9.27 3.56 52.75
CA SER A 46 9.02 4.65 53.69
C SER A 46 7.53 4.80 53.98
N ASP A 47 7.28 4.88 55.28
CA ASP A 47 6.03 5.01 55.98
C ASP A 47 5.33 6.35 55.67
N ASN A 48 4.00 6.41 55.81
CA ASN A 48 3.42 7.12 56.97
C ASN A 48 1.90 6.93 57.02
N GLY A 49 1.41 6.37 58.12
CA GLY A 49 0.02 6.49 58.54
C GLY A 49 -0.14 7.72 59.43
N GLY A 50 -1.07 8.61 59.08
CA GLY A 50 -1.46 9.77 59.87
C GLY A 50 -2.97 9.83 60.07
N LYS A 51 -3.38 9.81 61.35
CA LYS A 51 -4.76 9.73 61.85
C LYS A 51 -5.61 10.99 61.58
N ALA A 52 -6.92 10.77 61.73
CA ALA A 52 -8.06 11.67 61.61
C ALA A 52 -8.03 12.95 62.46
N GLY A 53 -8.78 13.97 62.01
CA GLY A 53 -9.16 15.15 62.81
C GLY A 53 -9.89 16.27 62.03
N THR A 54 -11.22 16.22 62.06
CA THR A 54 -12.16 17.36 62.28
C THR A 54 -12.30 18.54 61.30
N LEU A 55 -13.52 18.64 60.75
CA LEU A 55 -14.35 19.80 60.32
C LEU A 55 -13.69 21.19 60.13
N GLY A 56 -13.79 21.71 58.90
CA GLY A 56 -13.72 23.14 58.58
C GLY A 56 -14.42 23.43 57.25
N LYS A 57 -15.59 24.11 57.31
CA LYS A 57 -16.33 24.62 56.15
C LYS A 57 -15.57 25.81 55.53
N SER A 58 -15.30 25.78 54.23
CA SER A 58 -15.12 27.00 53.43
C SER A 58 -15.04 26.71 51.92
N GLY A 59 -15.91 27.36 51.15
CA GLY A 59 -15.68 27.76 49.76
C GLY A 59 -15.66 26.68 48.67
N LYS A 60 -16.79 26.48 47.99
CA LYS A 60 -16.78 26.02 46.58
C LYS A 60 -15.98 27.04 45.74
N PRO A 61 -14.96 26.64 44.97
CA PRO A 61 -14.49 27.48 43.87
C PRO A 61 -15.61 27.54 42.83
N GLY A 62 -16.05 28.74 42.49
CA GLY A 62 -17.09 28.98 41.51
C GLY A 62 -16.82 28.23 40.21
N ALA A 63 -17.74 27.35 39.84
CA ALA A 63 -17.83 26.81 38.50
C ALA A 63 -18.04 28.00 37.55
N LYS A 64 -16.97 28.40 36.85
CA LYS A 64 -17.14 29.24 35.65
C LYS A 64 -18.06 28.45 34.72
N ALA A 65 -19.25 28.98 34.50
CA ALA A 65 -20.18 28.49 33.50
C ALA A 65 -19.41 28.32 32.19
N GLY A 66 -19.12 27.07 31.83
CA GLY A 66 -18.51 26.73 30.56
C GLY A 66 -19.44 27.23 29.47
N GLN A 67 -18.91 28.05 28.57
CA GLN A 67 -19.65 28.47 27.38
C GLN A 67 -20.25 27.21 26.73
N PRO A 68 -21.53 27.24 26.30
CA PRO A 68 -22.12 26.11 25.61
C PRO A 68 -21.21 25.74 24.44
N ALA A 69 -20.89 24.44 24.33
CA ALA A 69 -20.03 23.95 23.28
C ALA A 69 -20.55 24.47 21.92
N PRO A 70 -19.68 25.05 21.08
CA PRO A 70 -20.12 25.55 19.78
C PRO A 70 -20.84 24.43 19.01
N PRO A 71 -21.87 24.75 18.22
CA PRO A 71 -22.63 23.75 17.49
C PRO A 71 -21.69 22.87 16.66
N PRO A 72 -21.98 21.56 16.55
CA PRO A 72 -21.14 20.65 15.79
C PRO A 72 -20.96 21.19 14.38
N ARG A 73 -19.70 21.26 13.93
CA ARG A 73 -19.40 21.68 12.56
C ARG A 73 -20.17 20.78 11.58
N PRO A 74 -20.69 21.34 10.48
CA PRO A 74 -21.39 20.54 9.47
C PRO A 74 -20.48 19.41 8.96
N GLU A 75 -21.07 18.22 8.79
CA GLU A 75 -20.35 17.05 8.29
C GLU A 75 -19.80 17.34 6.89
N THR A 76 -18.51 17.07 6.66
CA THR A 76 -17.93 17.19 5.32
C THR A 76 -18.44 16.08 4.40
N PRO A 77 -18.40 16.23 3.07
CA PRO A 77 -18.79 15.17 2.14
C PRO A 77 -18.07 13.84 2.39
N LEU A 78 -16.76 13.89 2.72
CA LEU A 78 -15.98 12.71 3.09
C LEU A 78 -16.49 12.07 4.39
N GLN A 79 -16.85 12.87 5.40
CA GLN A 79 -17.41 12.35 6.66
C GLN A 79 -18.74 11.66 6.42
N LYS A 80 -19.61 12.26 5.59
CA LYS A 80 -20.90 11.68 5.22
C LYS A 80 -20.74 10.33 4.52
N LEU A 81 -19.80 10.21 3.56
CA LEU A 81 -19.52 8.97 2.84
C LEU A 81 -19.00 7.85 3.75
N LEU A 82 -18.25 8.18 4.80
CA LEU A 82 -17.61 7.22 5.69
C LEU A 82 -18.33 7.04 7.04
N LYS A 83 -19.51 7.63 7.20
CA LYS A 83 -20.28 7.62 8.46
C LYS A 83 -20.50 6.23 9.04
N ASN A 84 -20.72 5.25 8.16
CA ASN A 84 -20.97 3.85 8.52
C ASN A 84 -19.76 2.94 8.29
N GLY A 85 -18.56 3.52 8.13
CA GLY A 85 -17.35 2.77 7.81
C GLY A 85 -17.30 2.24 6.37
N ILE A 86 -16.38 1.31 6.13
CA ILE A 86 -16.23 0.63 4.83
C ILE A 86 -17.23 -0.53 4.77
N PRO A 87 -18.11 -0.61 3.75
CA PRO A 87 -19.08 -1.70 3.65
C PRO A 87 -18.42 -3.08 3.44
N GLU A 88 -19.05 -4.15 3.95
CA GLU A 88 -18.64 -5.53 3.65
C GLU A 88 -19.10 -6.00 2.26
N ASN A 89 -20.26 -5.49 1.81
CA ASN A 89 -20.83 -5.82 0.52
C ASN A 89 -20.00 -5.20 -0.64
N SER A 90 -19.56 -6.05 -1.58
CA SER A 90 -18.74 -5.68 -2.74
C SER A 90 -19.36 -4.58 -3.61
N ILE A 91 -20.68 -4.64 -3.87
CA ILE A 91 -21.41 -3.63 -4.66
C ILE A 91 -21.39 -2.28 -3.94
N LYS A 92 -21.63 -2.28 -2.63
CA LYS A 92 -21.59 -1.04 -1.82
C LYS A 92 -20.18 -0.47 -1.73
N ARG A 93 -19.14 -1.32 -1.63
CA ARG A 93 -17.73 -0.88 -1.69
C ARG A 93 -17.39 -0.27 -3.04
N ALA A 94 -17.83 -0.87 -4.15
CA ALA A 94 -17.59 -0.33 -5.48
C ALA A 94 -18.19 1.08 -5.63
N ARG A 95 -19.45 1.27 -5.20
CA ARG A 95 -20.10 2.59 -5.18
C ARG A 95 -19.37 3.59 -4.28
N LEU A 96 -18.92 3.17 -3.10
CA LEU A 96 -18.12 4.03 -2.21
C LEU A 96 -16.81 4.45 -2.89
N ARG A 97 -16.12 3.51 -3.55
CA ARG A 97 -14.90 3.81 -4.31
C ARG A 97 -15.17 4.84 -5.40
N ASP A 98 -16.25 4.67 -6.17
CA ASP A 98 -16.63 5.61 -7.24
C ASP A 98 -16.88 7.01 -6.70
N ASN A 99 -17.63 7.12 -5.60
CA ASN A 99 -17.90 8.39 -4.93
C ASN A 99 -16.64 9.04 -4.38
N LEU A 100 -15.71 8.26 -3.83
CA LEU A 100 -14.43 8.78 -3.34
C LEU A 100 -13.54 9.28 -4.49
N TYR A 101 -13.55 8.63 -5.65
CA TYR A 101 -12.84 9.13 -6.83
C TYR A 101 -13.47 10.43 -7.35
N ALA A 102 -14.80 10.50 -7.44
CA ALA A 102 -15.48 11.73 -7.82
C ALA A 102 -15.14 12.89 -6.87
N LEU A 103 -15.17 12.61 -5.55
CA LEU A 103 -14.81 13.60 -4.53
C LEU A 103 -13.33 14.00 -4.59
N LEU A 104 -12.44 13.07 -4.96
CA LEU A 104 -11.01 13.34 -5.12
C LEU A 104 -10.74 14.29 -6.29
N ALA A 105 -11.42 14.07 -7.42
CA ALA A 105 -11.31 14.90 -8.62
C ALA A 105 -11.80 16.34 -8.39
N THR A 106 -12.76 16.54 -7.48
CA THR A 106 -13.32 17.87 -7.16
C THR A 106 -12.81 18.43 -5.83
N ALA A 107 -11.73 17.88 -5.27
CA ALA A 107 -11.16 18.43 -4.04
C ALA A 107 -10.68 19.87 -4.26
N GLU A 108 -10.91 20.74 -3.29
CA GLU A 108 -10.55 22.17 -3.41
C GLU A 108 -9.07 22.43 -3.10
N ASP A 109 -8.47 21.58 -2.26
CA ASP A 109 -7.13 21.81 -1.73
C ASP A 109 -6.33 20.51 -1.52
N GLU A 110 -5.02 20.66 -1.29
CA GLU A 110 -4.10 19.53 -1.05
C GLU A 110 -4.47 18.75 0.22
N LYS A 111 -4.91 19.43 1.29
CA LYS A 111 -5.23 18.77 2.56
C LYS A 111 -6.52 17.96 2.47
N SER A 112 -7.56 18.49 1.83
CA SER A 112 -8.80 17.73 1.60
C SER A 112 -8.56 16.55 0.67
N SER A 113 -7.86 16.76 -0.46
CA SER A 113 -7.51 15.67 -1.39
C SER A 113 -6.68 14.57 -0.72
N LEU A 114 -5.71 14.93 0.13
CA LEU A 114 -4.92 13.95 0.90
C LEU A 114 -5.79 13.07 1.80
N ARG A 115 -6.78 13.66 2.49
CA ARG A 115 -7.70 12.90 3.35
C ARG A 115 -8.58 11.94 2.55
N ILE A 116 -9.05 12.36 1.38
CA ILE A 116 -9.84 11.53 0.47
C ILE A 116 -8.96 10.39 -0.09
N ALA A 117 -7.75 10.70 -0.54
CA ALA A 117 -6.78 9.72 -1.02
C ALA A 117 -6.39 8.70 0.07
N GLN A 118 -6.30 9.12 1.35
CA GLN A 118 -6.12 8.21 2.48
C GLN A 118 -7.33 7.28 2.67
N ALA A 119 -8.56 7.78 2.48
CA ALA A 119 -9.75 6.94 2.54
C ALA A 119 -9.76 5.90 1.41
N LEU A 120 -9.41 6.28 0.18
CA LEU A 120 -9.26 5.35 -0.94
C LEU A 120 -8.19 4.29 -0.64
N ARG A 121 -7.03 4.67 -0.10
CA ARG A 121 -5.98 3.70 0.28
C ARG A 121 -6.45 2.71 1.36
N ARG A 122 -7.27 3.14 2.31
CA ARG A 122 -7.88 2.23 3.29
C ARG A 122 -8.88 1.28 2.64
N LEU A 123 -9.69 1.80 1.71
CA LEU A 123 -10.65 0.98 0.95
C LEU A 123 -9.94 -0.06 0.08
N TRP A 124 -8.83 0.29 -0.56
CA TRP A 124 -8.02 -0.66 -1.35
C TRP A 124 -7.40 -1.77 -0.52
N LEU A 125 -7.34 -1.65 0.82
CA LEU A 125 -6.89 -2.72 1.71
C LEU A 125 -7.98 -3.72 2.09
N THR A 126 -9.22 -3.48 1.64
CA THR A 126 -10.35 -4.38 1.89
C THR A 126 -10.64 -5.21 0.63
N SER A 127 -10.17 -6.46 0.60
CA SER A 127 -10.43 -7.38 -0.51
C SER A 127 -11.84 -7.98 -0.43
N GLY A 128 -12.39 -8.10 0.78
CA GLY A 128 -13.60 -8.87 1.05
C GLY A 128 -13.34 -10.32 1.46
N SER A 129 -12.07 -10.70 1.70
CA SER A 129 -11.68 -11.98 2.26
C SER A 129 -10.72 -11.76 3.42
N ASP A 130 -11.11 -12.20 4.62
CA ASP A 130 -10.28 -12.07 5.84
C ASP A 130 -8.90 -12.71 5.67
N THR A 131 -8.81 -13.82 4.92
CA THR A 131 -7.54 -14.49 4.63
C THR A 131 -6.65 -13.62 3.76
N VAL A 132 -7.20 -13.06 2.69
CA VAL A 132 -6.46 -12.15 1.81
C VAL A 132 -6.03 -10.90 2.57
N ASP A 133 -6.93 -10.30 3.35
CA ASP A 133 -6.67 -9.09 4.13
C ASP A 133 -5.58 -9.33 5.19
N LEU A 134 -5.61 -10.47 5.88
CA LEU A 134 -4.56 -10.88 6.82
C LEU A 134 -3.19 -11.02 6.13
N LEU A 135 -3.13 -11.71 4.99
CA LEU A 135 -1.89 -11.88 4.24
C LEU A 135 -1.35 -10.54 3.74
N MET A 136 -2.22 -9.65 3.29
CA MET A 136 -1.85 -8.28 2.91
C MET A 136 -1.28 -7.48 4.06
N HIS A 137 -1.92 -7.49 5.23
CA HIS A 137 -1.40 -6.81 6.41
C HIS A 137 -0.01 -7.34 6.79
N ARG A 138 0.20 -8.65 6.73
CA ARG A 138 1.53 -9.27 6.95
C ARG A 138 2.54 -8.83 5.90
N ALA A 139 2.15 -8.77 4.62
CA ALA A 139 3.03 -8.32 3.53
C ALA A 139 3.47 -6.86 3.73
N ILE A 140 2.56 -5.99 4.13
CA ILE A 140 2.81 -4.57 4.44
C ILE A 140 3.75 -4.45 5.64
N LYS A 141 3.49 -5.19 6.71
CA LYS A 141 4.37 -5.22 7.90
C LYS A 141 5.78 -5.73 7.56
N ALA A 142 5.88 -6.76 6.72
CA ALA A 142 7.17 -7.29 6.25
C ALA A 142 7.94 -6.24 5.44
N LEU A 143 7.26 -5.53 4.53
CA LEU A 143 7.88 -4.45 3.75
C LEU A 143 8.36 -3.30 4.64
N GLY A 144 7.56 -2.88 5.62
CA GLY A 144 7.94 -1.86 6.61
C GLY A 144 9.11 -2.27 7.51
N ALA A 145 9.32 -3.57 7.71
CA ALA A 145 10.46 -4.13 8.42
C ALA A 145 11.68 -4.43 7.51
N ASN A 146 11.68 -3.90 6.28
CA ASN A 146 12.71 -4.14 5.25
C ASN A 146 12.89 -5.62 4.86
N LYS A 147 11.88 -6.47 5.08
CA LYS A 147 11.87 -7.90 4.71
C LYS A 147 11.22 -8.08 3.34
N ALA A 148 11.84 -7.53 2.30
CA ALA A 148 11.29 -7.49 0.95
C ALA A 148 10.98 -8.88 0.37
N ASP A 149 11.84 -9.89 0.57
CA ASP A 149 11.59 -11.25 0.07
C ASP A 149 10.38 -11.92 0.73
N LEU A 150 10.21 -11.71 2.04
CA LEU A 150 9.03 -12.20 2.74
C LEU A 150 7.77 -11.51 2.21
N SER A 151 7.83 -10.20 2.01
CA SER A 151 6.71 -9.43 1.44
C SER A 151 6.33 -9.93 0.05
N LEU A 152 7.30 -10.18 -0.84
CA LEU A 152 7.06 -10.75 -2.18
C LEU A 152 6.37 -12.11 -2.10
N ARG A 153 6.83 -13.02 -1.23
CA ARG A 153 6.19 -14.33 -1.05
C ARG A 153 4.73 -14.20 -0.60
N LEU A 154 4.46 -13.30 0.34
CA LEU A 154 3.10 -13.04 0.84
C LEU A 154 2.22 -12.41 -0.25
N LEU A 155 2.74 -11.45 -1.02
CA LEU A 155 2.00 -10.82 -2.13
C LEU A 155 1.71 -11.82 -3.25
N ASN A 156 2.64 -12.73 -3.56
CA ASN A 156 2.40 -13.80 -4.52
C ASN A 156 1.28 -14.73 -4.05
N ALA A 157 1.23 -15.08 -2.77
CA ALA A 157 0.13 -15.86 -2.20
C ALA A 157 -1.21 -15.11 -2.28
N VAL A 158 -1.22 -13.81 -1.99
CA VAL A 158 -2.42 -12.97 -2.16
C VAL A 158 -2.90 -12.96 -3.61
N ILE A 159 -2.00 -12.75 -4.57
CA ILE A 159 -2.33 -12.71 -5.99
C ILE A 159 -2.86 -14.06 -6.48
N ALA A 160 -2.32 -15.17 -5.96
CA ALA A 160 -2.83 -16.51 -6.28
C ALA A 160 -4.26 -16.74 -5.75
N LEU A 161 -4.60 -16.18 -4.59
CA LEU A 161 -5.94 -16.29 -3.99
C LEU A 161 -6.95 -15.29 -4.58
N ALA A 162 -6.50 -14.10 -4.94
CA ALA A 162 -7.32 -12.99 -5.42
C ALA A 162 -6.64 -12.27 -6.61
N PRO A 163 -6.66 -12.85 -7.82
CA PRO A 163 -5.96 -12.30 -8.99
C PRO A 163 -6.58 -11.00 -9.53
N ASP A 164 -7.79 -10.65 -9.10
CA ASP A 164 -8.53 -9.42 -9.38
C ASP A 164 -8.35 -8.35 -8.30
N TYR A 165 -7.60 -8.64 -7.24
CA TYR A 165 -7.33 -7.68 -6.17
C TYR A 165 -6.13 -6.78 -6.51
N ALA A 166 -6.45 -5.61 -7.05
CA ALA A 166 -5.50 -4.65 -7.61
C ALA A 166 -4.35 -4.24 -6.66
N GLU A 167 -4.63 -4.04 -5.38
CA GLU A 167 -3.64 -3.48 -4.44
C GLU A 167 -2.44 -4.42 -4.18
N ALA A 168 -2.63 -5.73 -4.32
CA ALA A 168 -1.53 -6.69 -4.20
C ALA A 168 -0.52 -6.53 -5.34
N TRP A 169 -1.00 -6.37 -6.57
CA TRP A 169 -0.18 -6.07 -7.75
C TRP A 169 0.56 -4.73 -7.59
N ASN A 170 -0.14 -3.69 -7.13
CA ASN A 170 0.45 -2.36 -6.89
C ASN A 170 1.61 -2.41 -5.88
N ARG A 171 1.44 -3.16 -4.78
CA ARG A 171 2.49 -3.30 -3.76
C ARG A 171 3.67 -4.14 -4.25
N ARG A 172 3.41 -5.18 -5.05
CA ARG A 172 4.48 -5.99 -5.64
C ARG A 172 5.28 -5.17 -6.65
N ALA A 173 4.61 -4.35 -7.46
CA ALA A 173 5.24 -3.39 -8.36
C ALA A 173 6.20 -2.44 -7.63
N TYR A 174 5.78 -1.90 -6.49
CA TYR A 174 6.64 -1.05 -5.66
C TYR A 174 7.93 -1.76 -5.25
N ILE A 175 7.85 -3.04 -4.86
CA ILE A 175 9.04 -3.81 -4.48
C ILE A 175 9.95 -4.04 -5.70
N TYR A 176 9.39 -4.41 -6.86
CA TYR A 176 10.17 -4.57 -8.09
C TYR A 176 10.88 -3.29 -8.50
N TYR A 177 10.17 -2.16 -8.44
CA TYR A 177 10.73 -0.85 -8.71
C TYR A 177 11.88 -0.53 -7.75
N LYS A 178 11.72 -0.76 -6.44
CA LYS A 178 12.79 -0.57 -5.44
C LYS A 178 13.97 -1.53 -5.62
N ARG A 179 13.79 -2.65 -6.31
CA ARG A 179 14.84 -3.61 -6.69
C ARG A 179 15.47 -3.31 -8.05
N ASN A 180 15.22 -2.13 -8.61
CA ASN A 180 15.72 -1.73 -9.93
C ASN A 180 15.23 -2.67 -11.07
N ASP A 181 14.02 -3.22 -10.93
CA ASP A 181 13.31 -3.94 -11.99
C ASP A 181 12.06 -3.15 -12.43
N PRO A 182 12.23 -2.03 -13.15
CA PRO A 182 11.11 -1.22 -13.63
C PRO A 182 10.25 -1.95 -14.66
N ARG A 183 10.78 -2.99 -15.34
CA ARG A 183 10.02 -3.77 -16.31
C ARG A 183 8.96 -4.63 -15.64
N ALA A 184 9.34 -5.38 -14.60
CA ALA A 184 8.38 -6.16 -13.80
C ALA A 184 7.38 -5.23 -13.10
N ALA A 185 7.86 -4.11 -12.55
CA ALA A 185 7.00 -3.10 -11.93
C ALA A 185 5.95 -2.57 -12.92
N ALA A 186 6.34 -2.17 -14.13
CA ALA A 186 5.41 -1.68 -15.14
C ALA A 186 4.38 -2.76 -15.57
N GLY A 187 4.77 -4.04 -15.61
CA GLY A 187 3.84 -5.14 -15.85
C GLY A 187 2.75 -5.23 -14.78
N ASP A 188 3.14 -5.22 -13.51
CA ASP A 188 2.21 -5.23 -12.38
C ASP A 188 1.32 -3.97 -12.35
N LEU A 189 1.87 -2.78 -12.60
CA LEU A 189 1.10 -1.54 -12.65
C LEU A 189 0.07 -1.52 -13.78
N ARG A 190 0.40 -2.06 -14.96
CA ARG A 190 -0.58 -2.23 -16.04
C ARG A 190 -1.71 -3.17 -15.63
N ARG A 191 -1.40 -4.24 -14.88
CA ARG A 191 -2.43 -5.13 -14.32
C ARG A 191 -3.34 -4.40 -13.33
N VAL A 192 -2.78 -3.56 -12.47
CA VAL A 192 -3.56 -2.68 -11.57
C VAL A 192 -4.52 -1.81 -12.38
N LEU A 193 -4.04 -1.13 -13.41
CA LEU A 193 -4.84 -0.20 -14.21
C LEU A 193 -5.89 -0.88 -15.10
N ALA A 194 -5.70 -2.17 -15.41
CA ALA A 194 -6.74 -2.99 -16.05
C ALA A 194 -7.89 -3.35 -15.07
N LEU A 195 -7.59 -3.49 -13.78
CA LEU A 195 -8.57 -3.82 -12.72
C LEU A 195 -9.25 -2.56 -12.15
N ASP A 196 -8.49 -1.49 -11.95
CA ASP A 196 -8.97 -0.19 -11.52
C ASP A 196 -8.32 0.92 -12.36
N PRO A 197 -9.00 1.36 -13.43
CA PRO A 197 -8.54 2.43 -14.31
C PRO A 197 -8.26 3.76 -13.59
N ARG A 198 -8.80 4.01 -12.39
CA ARG A 198 -8.60 5.27 -11.66
C ARG A 198 -7.58 5.16 -10.53
N HIS A 199 -6.84 4.06 -10.47
CA HIS A 199 -5.88 3.80 -9.40
C HIS A 199 -4.68 4.77 -9.44
N PHE A 200 -4.81 5.90 -8.76
CA PHE A 200 -3.87 7.02 -8.85
C PHE A 200 -2.43 6.66 -8.45
N LYS A 201 -2.23 5.72 -7.51
CA LYS A 201 -0.88 5.25 -7.16
C LYS A 201 -0.21 4.42 -8.26
N ALA A 202 -1.00 3.74 -9.07
CA ALA A 202 -0.45 2.96 -10.18
C ALA A 202 -0.13 3.86 -11.38
N LEU A 203 -0.94 4.89 -11.62
CA LEU A 203 -0.62 5.95 -12.58
C LEU A 203 0.67 6.68 -12.18
N GLU A 204 0.80 7.09 -10.92
CA GLU A 204 2.01 7.74 -10.40
C GLU A 204 3.27 6.87 -10.59
N GLY A 205 3.19 5.58 -10.25
CA GLY A 205 4.29 4.65 -10.46
C GLY A 205 4.64 4.45 -11.93
N LEU A 206 3.64 4.31 -12.81
CA LEU A 206 3.86 4.05 -14.23
C LEU A 206 4.41 5.30 -14.94
N GLY A 207 3.90 6.49 -14.60
CA GLY A 207 4.41 7.76 -15.10
C GLY A 207 5.86 8.01 -14.66
N THR A 208 6.21 7.64 -13.42
CA THR A 208 7.59 7.70 -12.93
C THR A 208 8.51 6.78 -13.73
N ILE A 209 8.10 5.53 -13.96
CA ILE A 209 8.88 4.57 -14.78
C ILE A 209 9.08 5.08 -16.21
N PHE A 210 8.05 5.65 -16.84
CA PHE A 210 8.20 6.22 -18.18
C PHE A 210 9.14 7.42 -18.21
N ARG A 211 9.03 8.32 -17.24
CA ARG A 211 9.93 9.48 -17.13
C ARG A 211 11.39 9.06 -16.93
N GLU A 212 11.64 8.06 -16.08
CA GLU A 212 12.99 7.56 -15.82
C GLU A 212 13.59 6.79 -17.00
N SER A 213 12.76 6.18 -17.84
CA SER A 213 13.20 5.55 -19.09
C SER A 213 13.34 6.54 -20.26
N GLY A 214 13.05 7.83 -20.04
CA GLY A 214 13.10 8.88 -21.07
C GLY A 214 11.92 8.88 -22.03
N ASP A 215 10.90 8.03 -21.79
CA ASP A 215 9.65 8.00 -22.55
C ASP A 215 8.71 9.11 -22.07
N ASP A 216 9.13 10.35 -22.31
CA ASP A 216 8.43 11.55 -21.84
C ASP A 216 7.00 11.65 -22.42
N ALA A 217 6.78 11.13 -23.64
CA ALA A 217 5.49 11.17 -24.32
C ALA A 217 4.46 10.28 -23.61
N ASN A 218 4.82 9.06 -23.23
CA ASN A 218 3.93 8.21 -22.46
C ASN A 218 3.81 8.66 -21.00
N ALA A 219 4.89 9.22 -20.43
CA ALA A 219 4.82 9.83 -19.11
C ALA A 219 3.78 10.96 -19.07
N LEU A 220 3.81 11.87 -20.04
CA LEU A 220 2.88 13.00 -20.13
C LEU A 220 1.42 12.53 -20.13
N LYS A 221 1.07 11.55 -20.98
CA LYS A 221 -0.28 10.96 -21.04
C LYS A 221 -0.73 10.35 -19.71
N VAL A 222 0.18 9.69 -19.00
CA VAL A 222 -0.13 9.08 -17.70
C VAL A 222 -0.35 10.15 -16.62
N PHE A 223 0.47 11.21 -16.62
CA PHE A 223 0.33 12.31 -15.67
C PHE A 223 -0.91 13.18 -15.96
N GLU A 224 -1.30 13.35 -17.22
CA GLU A 224 -2.57 13.98 -17.62
C GLU A 224 -3.76 13.25 -16.98
N ARG A 225 -3.85 11.93 -17.19
CA ARG A 225 -4.89 11.11 -16.57
C ARG A 225 -4.85 11.12 -15.04
N LEU A 226 -3.65 11.19 -14.45
CA LEU A 226 -3.51 11.34 -12.99
C LEU A 226 -4.06 12.68 -12.50
N MET A 227 -3.85 13.77 -13.26
CA MET A 227 -4.43 15.09 -12.96
C MET A 227 -5.95 15.09 -13.04
N ASP A 228 -6.55 14.36 -13.98
CA ASP A 228 -8.02 14.23 -14.05
C ASP A 228 -8.62 13.57 -12.79
N ILE A 229 -7.87 12.65 -12.18
CA ILE A 229 -8.33 11.87 -11.02
C ILE A 229 -7.97 12.53 -9.69
N HIS A 230 -6.78 13.12 -9.61
CA HIS A 230 -6.24 13.72 -8.40
C HIS A 230 -5.52 15.05 -8.73
N PRO A 231 -6.26 16.12 -9.10
CA PRO A 231 -5.65 17.38 -9.56
C PRO A 231 -4.72 18.01 -8.52
N ASN A 232 -5.07 17.90 -7.24
CA ASN A 232 -4.31 18.46 -6.13
C ASN A 232 -3.25 17.49 -5.57
N ALA A 233 -2.81 16.52 -6.36
CA ALA A 233 -1.71 15.65 -5.97
C ALA A 233 -0.41 16.44 -5.98
N LYS A 234 0.31 16.40 -4.86
CA LYS A 234 1.59 17.12 -4.70
C LYS A 234 2.57 16.78 -5.82
N GLY A 235 3.10 17.79 -6.50
CA GLY A 235 4.13 17.63 -7.53
C GLY A 235 3.62 17.19 -8.89
N VAL A 236 2.35 16.81 -9.04
CA VAL A 236 1.85 16.23 -10.30
C VAL A 236 1.77 17.29 -11.40
N LYS A 237 1.31 18.51 -11.06
CA LYS A 237 1.21 19.61 -12.03
C LYS A 237 2.60 20.05 -12.52
N GLU A 238 3.56 20.15 -11.61
CA GLU A 238 4.93 20.53 -11.92
C GLU A 238 5.57 19.55 -12.89
N VAL A 239 5.38 18.24 -12.64
CA VAL A 239 5.86 17.17 -13.51
C VAL A 239 5.19 17.21 -14.88
N TYR A 240 3.88 17.45 -14.93
CA TYR A 240 3.15 17.58 -16.18
C TYR A 240 3.67 18.76 -17.03
N ASP A 241 3.80 19.94 -16.42
CA ASP A 241 4.29 21.15 -17.10
C ASP A 241 5.74 20.97 -17.59
N GLU A 242 6.59 20.28 -16.82
CA GLU A 242 7.96 19.94 -17.22
C GLU A 242 7.97 19.03 -18.46
N LEU A 243 7.22 17.93 -18.43
CA LEU A 243 7.14 16.98 -19.53
C LEU A 243 6.60 17.64 -20.80
N LYS A 244 5.56 18.47 -20.66
CA LYS A 244 4.97 19.21 -21.77
C LYS A 244 5.98 20.13 -22.45
N ARG A 245 6.68 20.97 -21.68
CA ARG A 245 7.75 21.84 -22.21
C ARG A 245 8.85 21.05 -22.91
N LYS A 246 9.26 19.91 -22.34
CA LYS A 246 10.32 19.07 -22.89
C LYS A 246 9.93 18.46 -24.24
N ILE A 247 8.67 18.10 -24.44
CA ILE A 247 8.16 17.58 -25.71
C ILE A 247 8.02 18.71 -26.74
N GLU A 248 7.43 19.84 -26.37
CA GLU A 248 7.24 20.99 -27.26
C GLU A 248 8.59 21.60 -27.70
N GLY A 249 9.58 21.67 -26.80
CA GLY A 249 10.92 22.21 -27.09
C GLY A 249 11.85 21.28 -27.87
N ARG A 250 11.49 20.01 -28.08
CA ARG A 250 12.25 19.05 -28.92
C ARG A 250 11.81 19.06 -30.39
N GLY A 251 10.79 19.83 -30.75
CA GLY A 251 10.22 19.90 -32.09
C GLY A 251 10.86 20.92 -33.03
N ILE A 252 11.99 21.53 -32.66
CA ILE A 252 12.72 22.56 -33.42
C ILE A 252 14.15 22.14 -33.73
#